data_AF-A0AAX3VIP6-F1
#
_entry.id   AF-A0AAX3VIP6-F1
#
_cell.length_a   1.000
_cell.length_b   1.000
_cell.length_c   1.000
_cell.angle_alpha   90.00
_cell.angle_beta   90.00
_cell.angle_gamma   90.00
#
_symmetry.space_group_name_H-M   'P 1'
#
loop_
_entity.id
_entity.type
_entity.pdbx_description
1 polymer ?
#
loop_
_entity_poly.entity_id
_entity_poly.type
_entity_poly.pdbx_seq_one_letter_code
_entity_poly.pdbx_strand_id
1 'polypeptide(L)' 'MRYLAAGQSNGEIARSMHVSEGTVKAHLSNIMLKWNARDRVQVLITAARFGLVSFR' A
#
# COMPACT_ATOMS: atom_id res chain seq x y z
N MET A 1 4.67 -2.23 -1.89
CA MET A 1 4.07 -3.20 -0.95
C MET A 1 4.84 -3.35 0.35
N ARG A 2 6.18 -3.50 0.34
CA ARG A 2 7.03 -3.57 1.56
C ARG A 2 6.67 -2.56 2.65
N TYR A 3 6.66 -1.27 2.35
CA TYR A 3 6.39 -0.23 3.35
C TYR A 3 4.95 -0.24 3.86
N LEU A 4 3.98 -0.53 2.97
CA LEU A 4 2.58 -0.69 3.35
C LEU A 4 2.41 -1.88 4.31
N ALA A 5 3.09 -3.00 4.04
CA ALA A 5 3.07 -4.21 4.88
C ALA A 5 3.78 -4.00 6.21
N ALA A 6 4.78 -3.12 6.27
CA ALA A 6 5.43 -2.68 7.51
C ALA A 6 4.57 -1.69 8.33
N GLY A 7 3.31 -1.45 7.95
CA GLY A 7 2.39 -0.58 8.68
C GLY A 7 2.65 0.92 8.50
N GLN A 8 3.57 1.32 7.61
CA GLN A 8 3.93 2.74 7.46
C GLN A 8 2.75 3.59 6.97
N SER A 9 2.66 4.81 7.47
CA SER A 9 1.80 5.88 7.00
C SER A 9 2.20 6.37 5.61
N ASN A 10 1.31 7.07 4.89
CA ASN A 10 1.63 7.59 3.56
C ASN A 10 2.80 8.59 3.60
N GLY A 11 2.95 9.36 4.69
CA GLY A 11 4.07 10.28 4.88
C GLY A 11 5.41 9.56 5.07
N GLU A 12 5.44 8.46 5.82
CA GLU A 12 6.64 7.62 5.98
C GLU A 12 7.03 6.91 4.69
N ILE A 13 6.04 6.41 3.94
CA ILE A 13 6.25 5.81 2.61
C ILE A 13 6.82 6.87 1.66
N ALA A 14 6.23 8.07 1.65
CA ALA A 14 6.64 9.18 0.81
C ALA A 14 8.09 9.58 1.08
N ARG A 15 8.47 9.71 2.36
CA ARG A 15 9.85 9.97 2.78
C ARG A 15 10.80 8.85 2.37
N SER A 16 10.41 7.59 2.55
CA SER A 16 11.23 6.42 2.18
C SER A 16 11.42 6.26 0.66
N MET A 17 10.52 6.84 -0.15
CA MET A 17 10.54 6.76 -1.61
C MET A 17 10.95 8.08 -2.28
N HIS A 18 11.22 9.14 -1.52
CA HIS A 18 11.52 10.49 -2.03
C HIS A 18 10.44 11.05 -2.98
N VAL A 19 9.17 10.83 -2.65
CA VAL A 19 8.01 11.33 -3.41
C VAL A 19 7.07 12.14 -2.50
N SER A 20 6.06 12.80 -3.06
CA SER A 20 5.03 13.46 -2.26
C SER A 20 4.06 12.46 -1.62
N GLU A 21 3.46 12.82 -0.49
CA GLU A 21 2.38 12.01 0.11
C GLU A 21 1.18 11.85 -0.84
N GLY A 22 0.89 12.89 -1.65
CA GLY A 22 -0.15 12.85 -2.68
C GLY A 22 0.11 11.77 -3.73
N THR A 23 1.37 11.58 -4.13
CA THR A 23 1.80 10.50 -5.05
C THR A 23 1.50 9.12 -4.45
N VAL A 24 1.79 8.92 -3.16
CA VAL A 24 1.49 7.67 -2.45
C VAL A 24 -0.02 7.42 -2.39
N LYS A 25 -0.81 8.45 -2.07
CA LYS A 25 -2.29 8.38 -2.06
C LYS A 25 -2.82 7.97 -3.43
N ALA A 26 -2.37 8.62 -4.51
CA ALA A 26 -2.81 8.30 -5.87
C ALA A 26 -2.47 6.84 -6.25
N HIS A 27 -1.27 6.37 -5.92
CA HIS A 27 -0.91 4.97 -6.14
C HIS A 27 -1.77 3.99 -5.34
N LEU A 28 -2.02 4.26 -4.06
CA LEU A 28 -2.86 3.41 -3.22
C LEU A 28 -4.31 3.39 -3.70
N SER A 29 -4.87 4.54 -4.11
CA SER A 29 -6.20 4.64 -4.72
C SER A 29 -6.30 3.83 -6.00
N ASN A 30 -5.30 3.90 -6.88
CA ASN A 30 -5.26 3.11 -8.12
C ASN A 30 -5.20 1.60 -7.83
N ILE A 31 -4.44 1.19 -6.81
CA ILE A 31 -4.39 -0.22 -6.38
C ILE A 31 -5.75 -0.65 -5.84
N MET A 32 -6.36 0.16 -4.97
CA MET A 32 -7.69 -0.11 -4.40
C MET A 32 -8.74 -0.29 -5.49
N LEU A 33 -8.77 0.59 -6.49
CA LEU A 33 -9.66 0.47 -7.65
C LEU A 33 -9.41 -0.81 -8.43
N LYS A 34 -8.15 -1.11 -8.78
CA LYS A 34 -7.78 -2.30 -9.56
C LYS A 34 -8.09 -3.61 -8.85
N TRP A 35 -8.00 -3.62 -7.53
CA TRP A 35 -8.21 -4.81 -6.70
C TRP A 35 -9.59 -4.88 -6.06
N ASN A 36 -10.47 -3.92 -6.37
CA ASN A 36 -11.77 -3.76 -5.72
C ASN A 36 -11.67 -3.79 -4.18
N ALA A 37 -10.63 -3.15 -3.64
CA ALA A 37 -10.37 -3.06 -2.22
C ALA A 37 -10.92 -1.74 -1.68
N ARG A 38 -11.67 -1.78 -0.59
CA ARG A 38 -12.32 -0.60 0.01
C ARG A 38 -11.39 0.21 0.91
N ASP A 39 -10.34 -0.42 1.41
CA ASP A 39 -9.41 0.16 2.36
C ASP A 39 -8.01 -0.49 2.22
N ARG A 40 -7.03 0.13 2.87
CA ARG A 40 -5.64 -0.34 2.83
C ARG A 40 -5.43 -1.73 3.46
N VAL A 41 -6.30 -2.16 4.37
CA VAL A 41 -6.21 -3.48 5.01
C VAL A 41 -6.62 -4.54 3.99
N GLN A 42 -7.68 -4.30 3.22
CA GLN A 42 -8.03 -5.17 2.09
C GLN A 42 -6.94 -5.22 1.03
N VAL A 43 -6.26 -4.12 0.73
CA VAL A 43 -5.07 -4.14 -0.15
C VAL A 43 -4.00 -5.08 0.38
N LEU A 44 -3.72 -5.03 1.68
CA LEU A 44 -2.74 -5.89 2.34
C LEU A 44 -3.15 -7.37 2.33
N ILE A 45 -4.42 -7.67 2.60
CA ILE A 45 -4.97 -9.03 2.53
C ILE A 45 -4.85 -9.58 1.11
N THR A 46 -5.24 -8.80 0.10
CA THR A 46 -5.15 -9.20 -1.31
C THR A 46 -3.70 -9.41 -1.74
N ALA A 47 -2.79 -8.53 -1.33
CA ALA A 47 -1.36 -8.69 -1.59
C ALA A 47 -0.81 -9.99 -0.98
N ALA A 48 -1.22 -10.37 0.23
CA ALA A 48 -0.80 -11.63 0.85
C ALA A 48 -1.38 -12.85 0.14
N ARG A 49 -2.65 -12.80 -0.28
CA ARG A 49 -3.28 -13.86 -1.09
C ARG A 49 -2.56 -14.10 -2.42
N PHE A 50 -1.97 -13.06 -3.01
CA PHE A 50 -1.16 -13.16 -4.22
C PHE A 50 0.32 -13.45 -3.95
N GLY A 51 0.74 -13.65 -2.71
CA GLY A 51 2.15 -13.87 -2.36
C GLY A 51 3.07 -12.66 -2.55
N LEU A 52 2.50 -11.45 -2.71
CA LEU A 52 3.27 -10.20 -2.90
C LEU A 52 3.85 -9.66 -1.59
N VAL A 53 3.27 -10.05 -0.45
CA VAL A 53 3.73 -9.71 0.90
C VAL A 53 3.58 -10.91 1.81
N SER A 54 4.44 -11.00 2.82
CA SER A 54 4.35 -11.96 3.90
C SER A 54 4.31 -11.18 5.22
N PHE A 55 3.37 -11.55 6.09
CA PHE A 55 3.31 -11.09 7.47
C PHE A 55 4.04 -12.14 8.30
N ARG A 56 5.20 -11.78 8.84
CA ARG A 56 5.90 -12.56 9.86
C ARG A 56 5.56 -12.01 11.23
#